data_AF-A0AAJ2E8S1-F1
#
_entry.id   AF-A0AAJ2E8S1-F1
#
_cell.length_a   1.000
_cell.length_b   1.000
_cell.length_c   1.000
_cell.angle_alpha   90.00
_cell.angle_beta   90.00
_cell.angle_gamma   90.00
#
_symmetry.space_group_name_H-M   'P 1'
#
loop_
_entity.id
_entity.type
_entity.pdbx_description
1 polymer ?
#
loop_
_entity_poly.entity_id
_entity_poly.type
_entity_poly.pdbx_seq_one_letter_code
_entity_poly.pdbx_strand_id
1 'polypeptide(L)' 'QSMIRNDQKRTMLFELDQTIQSLRTKYGESDESLTLSNHYHNLLREWSEI' A
#
# COMPACT_ATOMS: atom_id res chain seq x y z
N GLN A 1 -16.80 -6.68 -7.54
CA GLN A 1 -15.87 -7.82 -7.62
C GLN A 1 -14.50 -7.31 -7.18
N SER A 2 -13.86 -7.94 -6.19
CA SER A 2 -12.58 -7.45 -5.65
C SER A 2 -11.50 -7.57 -6.73
N MET A 3 -10.79 -6.48 -7.04
CA MET A 3 -9.74 -6.46 -8.07
C MET A 3 -8.52 -7.33 -7.71
N ILE A 4 -8.42 -7.75 -6.44
CA ILE A 4 -7.37 -8.66 -5.97
C ILE A 4 -8.00 -10.00 -5.62
N ARG A 5 -7.70 -11.04 -6.40
CA ARG A 5 -8.24 -12.40 -6.22
C ARG A 5 -7.75 -13.10 -4.96
N ASN A 6 -6.61 -12.67 -4.41
CA ASN A 6 -5.98 -13.29 -3.25
C ASN A 6 -6.21 -12.43 -1.99
N ASP A 7 -6.95 -12.98 -1.03
CA ASP A 7 -7.26 -12.32 0.24
C ASP A 7 -6.02 -11.97 1.07
N GLN A 8 -4.97 -12.81 1.04
CA GLN A 8 -3.72 -12.55 1.77
C GLN A 8 -2.99 -11.34 1.18
N LYS A 9 -2.95 -11.23 -0.16
CA LYS A 9 -2.36 -10.07 -0.85
C LYS A 9 -3.09 -8.78 -0.49
N ARG A 10 -4.41 -8.83 -0.37
CA ARG A 10 -5.22 -7.70 0.07
C ARG A 10 -4.92 -7.30 1.51
N THR A 11 -4.76 -8.26 2.42
CA THR A 11 -4.36 -7.99 3.81
C THR A 11 -2.99 -7.33 3.88
N MET A 12 -1.99 -7.85 3.14
CA MET A 12 -0.66 -7.24 3.10
C MET A 12 -0.67 -5.80 2.61
N LEU A 13 -1.45 -5.49 1.56
CA LEU A 13 -1.59 -4.12 1.06
C LEU A 13 -2.27 -3.21 2.08
N PHE A 14 -3.29 -3.71 2.79
CA PHE A 14 -3.98 -2.95 3.84
C PHE A 14 -3.03 -2.61 5.00
N GLU A 15 -2.25 -3.59 5.48
CA GLU A 15 -1.26 -3.37 6.55
C GLU A 15 -0.16 -2.38 6.13
N LEU A 16 0.29 -2.45 4.87
CA LEU A 16 1.26 -1.51 4.31
C LEU A 16 0.69 -0.09 4.26
N ASP A 17 -0.54 0.09 3.79
CA ASP A 17 -1.22 1.39 3.77
C ASP A 17 -1.36 1.99 5.17
N GLN A 18 -1.80 1.19 6.15
CA GLN A 18 -1.88 1.63 7.56
C GLN A 18 -0.53 2.05 8.11
N THR A 19 0.54 1.33 7.76
CA THR A 19 1.91 1.66 8.18
C THR A 19 2.38 2.98 7.58
N ILE A 20 2.14 3.19 6.28
CA ILE A 20 2.48 4.44 5.58
C ILE A 20 1.73 5.62 6.20
N GLN A 21 0.43 5.48 6.46
CA GLN A 21 -0.36 6.52 7.12
C GLN A 21 0.16 6.83 8.52
N SER A 22 0.48 5.80 9.32
CA SER A 22 1.06 5.99 10.65
C SER A 22 2.39 6.74 10.62
N LEU A 23 3.27 6.40 9.66
CA LEU A 23 4.54 7.09 9.46
C LEU A 23 4.33 8.57 9.11
N ARG A 24 3.41 8.85 8.17
CA ARG A 24 3.06 10.22 7.79
C ARG A 24 2.48 11.02 8.94
N THR A 25 1.65 10.41 9.79
CA THR A 25 1.11 11.08 10.99
C THR A 25 2.20 11.40 12.01
N LYS A 26 3.17 10.49 12.21
CA LYS A 26 4.22 10.65 13.23
C LYS A 26 5.34 11.59 12.81
N TYR A 27 5.74 11.54 11.55
CA TYR A 27 6.95 12.20 11.05
C TYR A 27 6.66 13.26 9.98
N GLY A 28 5.41 13.42 9.56
CA GLY A 28 5.03 14.25 8.43
C GLY A 28 5.26 13.56 7.09
N GLU A 29 5.01 14.26 5.99
CA GLU A 29 5.37 13.78 4.67
C GLU A 29 6.89 13.83 4.47
N SER A 30 7.46 12.69 4.11
CA SER A 30 8.87 12.53 3.77
C SER A 30 9.05 11.80 2.43
N ASP A 31 10.23 11.92 1.82
CA ASP A 31 10.56 11.24 0.57
C ASP A 31 10.46 9.70 0.70
N GLU A 32 10.77 9.16 1.88
CA GLU A 32 10.60 7.74 2.18
C GLU A 32 9.12 7.34 2.23
N SER A 33 8.28 8.17 2.84
CA SER A 33 6.83 7.93 2.90
C SER A 33 6.19 7.99 1.51
N LEU A 34 6.68 8.87 0.64
CA LEU A 34 6.28 8.93 -0.76
C LEU A 34 6.76 7.69 -1.53
N THR A 35 8.00 7.28 -1.31
CA THR A 35 8.59 6.08 -1.90
C THR A 35 7.79 4.83 -1.51
N LEU A 36 7.40 4.69 -0.24
CA LEU A 36 6.57 3.58 0.23
C LEU A 36 5.17 3.59 -0.42
N SER A 37 4.54 4.77 -0.57
CA SER A 37 3.28 4.89 -1.31
C SER A 37 3.42 4.48 -2.77
N ASN A 38 4.52 4.84 -3.44
CA ASN A 38 4.79 4.41 -4.80
C ASN A 38 4.91 2.87 -4.89
N HIS A 39 5.57 2.24 -3.92
CA HIS A 39 5.66 0.78 -3.84
C HIS A 39 4.29 0.13 -3.61
N TYR A 40 3.47 0.68 -2.71
CA TYR A 40 2.08 0.24 -2.52
C TYR A 40 1.29 0.26 -3.84
N HIS A 41 1.37 1.35 -4.61
CA HIS A 41 0.69 1.45 -5.90
C HIS A 41 1.22 0.50 -6.97
N ASN A 42 2.53 0.20 -6.96
CA ASN A 42 3.12 -0.80 -7.85
C ASN A 42 2.57 -2.20 -7.53
N LEU A 43 2.56 -2.59 -6.26
CA LEU A 43 2.02 -3.89 -5.81
C LEU A 43 0.52 -4.00 -6.08
N LEU A 44 -0.22 -2.92 -5.85
CA LEU A 44 -1.64 -2.85 -6.19
C LEU A 44 -1.88 -3.10 -7.68
N ARG A 45 -1.08 -2.49 -8.56
CA ARG A 45 -1.18 -2.72 -10.01
C ARG A 45 -0.80 -4.14 -10.42
N GLU A 46 0.26 -4.69 -9.84
CA GLU A 46 0.73 -6.05 -10.14
C GLU A 46 -0.30 -7.11 -9.73
N TRP A 47 -1.00 -6.90 -8.62
CA TRP A 47 -1.95 -7.87 -8.08
C TRP A 47 -3.40 -7.57 -8.43
N SER A 48 -3.65 -6.43 -9.06
CA SER A 48 -4.94 -6.10 -9.65
C SER A 48 -5.07 -6.86 -10.96
N GLU A 49 -5.87 -7.92 -10.94
CA GLU A 49 -6.29 -8.61 -12.15
C GLU A 49 -7.42 -7.80 -12.79
N ILE A 50 -7.05 -6.74 -13.53
CA ILE A 50 -7.99 -5.93 -14.33
C ILE A 50 -8.35 -6.69 -15.61
#